data_AF-A0A3D3ZG76-F1
#
_entry.id   AF-A0A3D3ZG76-F1
#
_cell.length_a   1.000
_cell.length_b   1.000
_cell.length_c   1.000
_cell.angle_alpha   90.00
_cell.angle_beta   90.00
_cell.angle_gamma   90.00
#
_symmetry.space_group_name_H-M   'P 1'
#
loop_
_entity.id
_entity.type
_entity.pdbx_description
1 polymer ?
#
loop_
_entity_poly.entity_id
_entity_poly.type
_entity_poly.pdbx_seq_one_letter_code
_entity_poly.pdbx_strand_id
1 'polypeptide(L)'
;MMRSTMHHNTSYPRFTEAEFSLRYAAVREAMRAVDLAALILCGTTSAYHEVLYLSNFIVTREAFLVFPDAGEPTLFIQMFNHVPNARQVACITDLRWGGSDTTNAVAENLLERGLAENRIGLVGPISFKQYESLRKMLPRAVFVDFTPQLLQLRLIKSEEEI
;
A
#
# COMPACT_ATOMS: atom_id res chain seq x y z
N MET A 1 -1.48 29.16 16.68
CA MET A 1 -2.22 27.93 16.33
C MET A 1 -2.60 28.02 14.87
N MET A 2 -1.88 27.32 14.00
CA MET A 2 -2.20 27.24 12.57
C MET A 2 -2.86 25.88 12.35
N ARG A 3 -4.16 25.86 12.06
CA ARG A 3 -4.90 24.64 11.74
C ARG A 3 -4.36 24.12 10.40
N SER A 4 -3.69 22.97 10.39
CA SER A 4 -3.37 22.26 9.14
C SER A 4 -4.67 21.64 8.63
N THR A 5 -5.34 22.32 7.71
CA THR A 5 -6.59 21.85 7.10
C THR A 5 -6.28 21.01 5.86
N MET A 6 -6.96 19.86 5.74
CA MET A 6 -7.02 19.04 4.52
C MET A 6 -7.03 19.88 3.23
N HIS A 7 -6.41 19.38 2.16
CA HIS A 7 -6.52 20.01 0.84
C HIS A 7 -8.00 20.06 0.43
N HIS A 8 -8.58 21.26 0.40
CA HIS A 8 -9.95 21.54 -0.03
C HIS A 8 -10.06 21.49 -1.56
N ASN A 9 -9.74 20.35 -2.18
CA ASN A 9 -10.34 20.04 -3.46
C ASN A 9 -11.69 19.40 -3.13
N THR A 10 -12.76 20.19 -3.19
CA THR A 10 -14.09 19.91 -2.61
C THR A 10 -14.74 18.60 -3.07
N SER A 11 -14.22 17.97 -4.12
CA SER A 11 -14.73 16.70 -4.64
C SER A 11 -14.09 15.45 -4.00
N TYR A 12 -12.84 15.53 -3.51
CA TYR A 12 -12.10 14.39 -2.96
C TYR A 12 -11.23 14.81 -1.77
N PRO A 13 -11.76 14.77 -0.54
CA PRO A 13 -11.00 15.13 0.64
C PRO A 13 -9.79 14.21 0.80
N ARG A 14 -8.63 14.80 1.11
CA ARG A 14 -7.39 14.08 1.40
C ARG A 14 -6.60 14.77 2.51
N PHE A 15 -5.91 13.97 3.30
CA PHE A 15 -4.86 14.45 4.20
C PHE A 15 -3.77 15.21 3.43
N THR A 16 -3.03 16.06 4.13
CA THR A 16 -1.94 16.82 3.51
C THR A 16 -0.79 15.92 3.05
N GLU A 17 0.04 16.44 2.15
CA GLU A 17 1.28 15.74 1.75
C GLU A 17 2.24 15.55 2.93
N ALA A 18 2.22 16.48 3.90
CA ALA A 18 2.99 16.38 5.13
C ALA A 18 2.52 15.18 5.97
N GLU A 19 1.21 14.98 6.12
CA GLU A 19 0.65 13.83 6.81
C GLU A 19 1.04 12.51 6.14
N PHE A 20 0.92 12.39 4.81
CA PHE A 20 1.38 11.17 4.12
C PHE A 20 2.89 10.95 4.25
N SER A 21 3.69 12.01 4.23
CA SER A 21 5.13 11.93 4.45
C SER A 21 5.48 11.39 5.84
N LEU A 22 4.76 11.82 6.88
CA LEU A 22 4.91 11.30 8.25
C LEU A 22 4.55 9.82 8.33
N ARG A 23 3.43 9.41 7.72
CA ARG A 23 3.02 8.00 7.65
C ARG A 23 4.07 7.14 6.96
N TYR A 24 4.60 7.61 5.83
CA TYR A 24 5.62 6.88 5.06
C TYR A 24 6.91 6.73 5.86
N ALA A 25 7.34 7.79 6.54
CA ALA A 25 8.51 7.75 7.40
C ALA A 25 8.34 6.73 8.54
N ALA A 26 7.20 6.76 9.24
CA ALA A 26 6.92 5.84 10.34
C ALA A 26 6.86 4.38 9.88
N VAL A 27 6.21 4.10 8.75
CA VAL A 27 6.15 2.74 8.19
C VAL A 27 7.52 2.26 7.73
N ARG A 28 8.30 3.09 7.04
CA ARG A 28 9.67 2.72 6.62
C ARG A 28 10.59 2.48 7.80
N GLU A 29 10.47 3.25 8.87
CA GLU A 29 11.24 3.01 10.09
C GLU A 29 10.89 1.66 10.71
N ALA A 30 9.59 1.35 10.81
CA ALA A 30 9.14 0.05 11.30
C ALA A 30 9.57 -1.12 10.38
N MET A 31 9.61 -0.92 9.06
CA MET A 31 10.14 -1.89 8.10
C MET A 31 11.64 -2.15 8.32
N ARG A 32 12.45 -1.09 8.46
CA ARG A 32 13.90 -1.19 8.70
C ARG A 32 14.23 -1.96 9.97
N ALA A 33 13.43 -1.77 11.03
CA ALA A 33 13.61 -2.47 12.29
C ALA A 33 13.50 -4.00 12.17
N VAL A 34 12.87 -4.52 11.12
CA VAL A 34 12.71 -5.97 10.85
C VAL A 34 13.25 -6.39 9.47
N ASP A 35 14.11 -5.54 8.88
CA ASP A 35 14.82 -5.78 7.62
C ASP A 35 13.88 -6.08 6.43
N LEU A 36 12.78 -5.34 6.30
CA LEU A 36 11.87 -5.46 5.16
C LEU A 36 12.23 -4.48 4.05
N ALA A 37 12.43 -4.99 2.84
CA ALA A 37 12.72 -4.17 1.66
C ALA A 37 11.46 -3.60 0.99
N ALA A 38 10.31 -4.25 1.18
CA ALA A 38 9.02 -3.74 0.73
C ALA A 38 7.87 -4.36 1.55
N LEU A 39 6.71 -3.73 1.45
CA LEU A 39 5.42 -4.30 1.83
C LEU A 39 4.57 -4.57 0.59
N ILE A 40 3.81 -5.67 0.64
CA ILE A 40 2.66 -5.94 -0.22
C ILE A 40 1.42 -5.80 0.66
N LEU A 41 0.64 -4.75 0.43
CA LEU A 41 -0.66 -4.58 1.07
C LEU A 41 -1.74 -5.07 0.12
N CYS A 42 -2.58 -6.00 0.57
CA CYS A 42 -3.84 -6.33 -0.09
C CYS A 42 -4.97 -5.58 0.61
N GLY A 43 -5.92 -5.07 -0.17
CA GLY A 43 -7.18 -4.57 0.36
C GLY A 43 -8.37 -5.12 -0.41
N THR A 44 -9.50 -5.26 0.27
CA THR A 44 -10.80 -5.64 -0.29
C THR A 44 -11.87 -4.64 0.18
N THR A 45 -13.10 -4.76 -0.33
CA THR A 45 -14.22 -3.91 0.10
C THR A 45 -14.51 -3.99 1.61
N SER A 46 -14.22 -5.11 2.26
CA SER A 46 -14.42 -5.30 3.71
C SER A 46 -13.16 -5.05 4.56
N ALA A 47 -12.00 -4.92 3.94
CA ALA A 47 -10.72 -4.70 4.61
C ALA A 47 -9.80 -3.86 3.72
N TYR A 48 -10.02 -2.55 3.72
CA TYR A 48 -9.34 -1.59 2.85
C TYR A 48 -8.44 -0.60 3.61
N HIS A 49 -8.48 -0.61 4.94
CA HIS A 49 -7.97 0.50 5.73
C HIS A 49 -6.46 0.69 5.63
N GLU A 50 -5.71 -0.39 5.46
CA GLU A 50 -4.25 -0.36 5.33
C GLU A 50 -3.84 0.27 3.99
N VAL A 51 -4.52 -0.12 2.90
CA VAL A 51 -4.35 0.50 1.58
C VAL A 51 -4.76 1.98 1.64
N LEU A 52 -5.92 2.28 2.23
CA LEU A 52 -6.41 3.66 2.38
C LEU A 52 -5.41 4.53 3.15
N TYR A 53 -4.85 4.02 4.25
CA TYR A 53 -3.95 4.76 5.13
C TYR A 53 -2.70 5.29 4.40
N LEU A 54 -2.16 4.50 3.45
CA LEU A 54 -0.96 4.86 2.69
C LEU A 54 -1.23 5.41 1.28
N SER A 55 -2.44 5.29 0.76
CA SER A 55 -2.75 5.68 -0.62
C SER A 55 -3.88 6.68 -0.79
N ASN A 56 -4.66 6.96 0.26
CA ASN A 56 -5.94 7.69 0.18
C ASN A 56 -7.02 7.01 -0.69
N PHE A 57 -6.80 5.79 -1.17
CA PHE A 57 -7.77 5.06 -2.00
C PHE A 57 -8.64 4.12 -1.14
N ILE A 58 -9.95 4.31 -1.18
CA ILE A 58 -10.91 3.34 -0.63
C ILE A 58 -11.06 2.19 -1.63
N VAL A 59 -10.73 0.98 -1.20
CA VAL A 59 -10.73 -0.17 -2.11
C VAL A 59 -12.16 -0.54 -2.53
N THR A 60 -12.37 -0.48 -3.85
CA THR A 60 -13.66 -0.71 -4.51
C THR A 60 -13.97 -2.19 -4.80
N ARG A 61 -12.96 -3.04 -4.94
CA ARG A 61 -13.11 -4.49 -5.09
C ARG A 61 -11.92 -5.23 -4.50
N GLU A 62 -10.77 -5.05 -5.14
CA GLU A 62 -9.46 -5.49 -4.68
C GLU A 62 -8.43 -4.47 -5.18
N ALA A 63 -7.44 -4.18 -4.35
CA ALA A 63 -6.28 -3.39 -4.73
C ALA A 63 -5.06 -3.91 -4.00
N PHE A 64 -3.91 -3.78 -4.67
CA PHE A 64 -2.61 -4.07 -4.07
C PHE A 64 -1.76 -2.81 -4.05
N LEU A 65 -1.08 -2.54 -2.94
CA LEU A 65 -0.05 -1.52 -2.85
C LEU A 65 1.29 -2.19 -2.62
N VAL A 66 2.24 -1.94 -3.52
CA VAL A 66 3.66 -2.24 -3.29
C VAL A 66 4.30 -1.01 -2.68
N PHE A 67 4.77 -1.11 -1.45
CA PHE A 67 5.37 -0.02 -0.70
C PHE A 67 6.84 -0.33 -0.38
N PRO A 68 7.81 0.18 -1.15
CA PRO A 68 9.22 -0.09 -0.92
C PRO A 68 9.79 0.70 0.26
N ASP A 69 10.88 0.19 0.84
CA ASP A 69 11.65 0.85 1.92
C ASP A 69 12.27 2.20 1.47
N ALA A 70 12.44 2.39 0.17
CA ALA A 70 12.83 3.62 -0.49
C ALA A 70 12.15 3.81 -1.85
N GLY A 71 11.90 5.07 -2.24
CA GLY A 71 11.27 5.43 -3.51
C GLY A 71 9.73 5.36 -3.50
N GLU A 72 9.12 5.57 -4.67
CA GLU A 72 7.66 5.70 -4.77
C GLU A 72 6.91 4.35 -4.70
N PRO A 73 5.79 4.28 -3.96
CA PRO A 73 4.90 3.12 -3.98
C PRO A 73 4.18 2.95 -5.33
N THR A 74 3.72 1.73 -5.61
CA THR A 74 2.89 1.42 -6.78
C THR A 74 1.54 0.88 -6.34
N LEU A 75 0.44 1.50 -6.79
CA LEU A 75 -0.93 1.06 -6.50
C LEU A 75 -1.53 0.34 -7.71
N PHE A 76 -1.90 -0.92 -7.53
CA PHE A 76 -2.58 -1.75 -8.51
C PHE A 76 -4.08 -1.83 -8.21
N ILE A 77 -4.90 -1.50 -9.21
CA ILE A 77 -6.35 -1.55 -9.13
C ILE A 77 -6.85 -2.74 -9.96
N GLN A 78 -7.64 -3.64 -9.36
CA GLN A 78 -8.11 -4.84 -10.06
C GLN A 78 -9.14 -4.51 -11.16
N MET A 79 -10.08 -3.60 -10.88
CA MET A 79 -11.13 -3.21 -11.82
C MET A 79 -10.65 -2.07 -12.73
N PHE A 80 -10.48 -2.36 -14.02
CA PHE A 80 -9.97 -1.38 -15.00
C PHE A 80 -10.79 -0.08 -15.03
N ASN A 81 -12.12 -0.19 -14.98
CA ASN A 81 -13.03 0.96 -14.98
C ASN A 81 -12.91 1.83 -13.71
N HIS A 82 -12.22 1.38 -12.66
CA HIS A 82 -11.99 2.16 -11.43
C HIS A 82 -10.65 2.90 -11.44
N VAL A 83 -9.75 2.60 -12.37
CA VAL A 83 -8.46 3.28 -12.52
C VAL A 83 -8.60 4.81 -12.67
N PRO A 84 -9.54 5.35 -13.48
CA PRO A 84 -9.71 6.80 -13.59
C PRO A 84 -10.09 7.47 -12.27
N ASN A 85 -10.99 6.86 -11.49
CA ASN A 85 -11.35 7.38 -10.16
C ASN A 85 -10.17 7.28 -9.20
N ALA A 86 -9.46 6.17 -9.19
CA ALA A 86 -8.29 5.99 -8.33
C ALA A 86 -7.22 7.07 -8.58
N ARG A 87 -7.01 7.50 -9.83
CA ARG A 87 -6.11 8.62 -10.17
C ARG A 87 -6.55 9.98 -9.62
N GLN A 88 -7.84 10.18 -9.36
CA GLN A 88 -8.36 11.43 -8.81
C GLN A 88 -8.25 11.47 -7.27
N VAL A 89 -8.35 10.31 -6.62
CA VAL A 89 -8.47 10.24 -5.15
C VAL A 89 -7.19 9.81 -4.45
N ALA A 90 -6.36 8.97 -5.10
CA ALA A 90 -5.17 8.43 -4.48
C ALA A 90 -4.06 9.48 -4.41
N CYS A 91 -3.22 9.40 -3.39
CA CYS A 91 -1.97 10.16 -3.27
C CYS A 91 -0.78 9.44 -3.92
N ILE A 92 -1.02 8.39 -4.72
CA ILE A 92 0.02 7.58 -5.39
C ILE A 92 0.11 7.97 -6.86
N THR A 93 1.32 8.31 -7.33
CA THR A 93 1.55 8.65 -8.75
C THR A 93 1.65 7.41 -9.64
N ASP A 94 2.37 6.36 -9.22
CA ASP A 94 2.47 5.11 -9.98
C ASP A 94 1.23 4.24 -9.75
N LEU A 95 0.20 4.48 -10.57
CA LEU A 95 -1.09 3.80 -10.49
C LEU A 95 -1.36 3.00 -11.76
N ARG A 96 -1.51 1.68 -11.59
CA ARG A 96 -1.62 0.71 -12.68
C ARG A 96 -2.91 -0.09 -12.58
N TRP A 97 -3.44 -0.52 -13.72
CA TRP A 97 -4.41 -1.61 -13.73
C TRP A 97 -3.66 -2.91 -13.40
N GLY A 98 -4.21 -3.71 -12.50
CA GLY A 98 -3.62 -4.99 -12.07
C GLY A 98 -3.77 -6.14 -13.08
N GLY A 99 -4.33 -5.90 -14.26
CA GLY A 99 -4.55 -6.96 -15.25
C GLY A 99 -5.60 -7.99 -14.81
N SER A 100 -5.59 -9.15 -15.46
CA SER A 100 -6.45 -10.29 -15.12
C SER A 100 -6.01 -11.01 -13.83
N ASP A 101 -4.73 -10.89 -13.46
CA ASP A 101 -4.17 -11.39 -12.20
C ASP A 101 -3.29 -10.30 -11.57
N THR A 102 -3.85 -9.60 -10.58
CA THR A 102 -3.15 -8.52 -9.88
C THR A 102 -1.97 -9.03 -9.05
N THR A 103 -2.01 -10.28 -8.60
CA THR A 103 -0.89 -10.91 -7.89
C THR A 103 0.33 -11.04 -8.79
N ASN A 104 0.12 -11.40 -10.05
CA ASN A 104 1.18 -11.50 -11.06
C ASN A 104 1.83 -10.14 -11.30
N ALA A 105 1.02 -9.09 -11.49
CA ALA A 105 1.51 -7.72 -11.68
C ALA A 105 2.32 -7.21 -10.48
N VAL A 106 1.91 -7.55 -9.25
CA VAL A 106 2.66 -7.23 -8.02
C VAL A 106 4.01 -7.94 -7.98
N ALA A 107 4.07 -9.23 -8.32
CA ALA A 107 5.31 -9.98 -8.33
C ALA A 107 6.27 -9.48 -9.44
N GLU A 108 5.75 -9.18 -10.63
CA GLU A 108 6.51 -8.54 -11.71
C GLU A 108 7.10 -7.20 -11.25
N ASN A 109 6.33 -6.37 -10.54
CA ASN A 109 6.82 -5.11 -10.00
C ASN A 109 7.98 -5.29 -9.01
N LEU A 110 7.94 -6.32 -8.15
CA LEU A 110 9.04 -6.64 -7.24
C LEU A 110 10.27 -7.16 -8.00
N LEU A 111 10.09 -7.93 -9.08
CA LEU A 111 11.16 -8.37 -9.96
C LEU A 111 11.83 -7.18 -10.67
N GLU A 112 11.04 -6.27 -11.25
CA GLU A 112 11.50 -5.03 -11.90
C GLU A 112 12.35 -4.15 -10.95
N ARG A 113 11.97 -4.13 -9.66
CA ARG A 113 12.68 -3.38 -8.61
C ARG A 113 13.91 -4.11 -8.06
N GLY A 114 14.18 -5.34 -8.48
CA GLY A 114 15.28 -6.16 -7.94
C GLY A 114 15.04 -6.64 -6.51
N LEU A 115 13.79 -6.72 -6.07
CA LEU A 115 13.39 -7.08 -4.69
C LEU A 115 12.97 -8.55 -4.53
N ALA A 116 13.18 -9.38 -5.56
CA ALA A 116 12.69 -10.75 -5.63
C ALA A 116 13.37 -11.75 -4.66
N GLU A 117 14.44 -11.32 -4.00
CA GLU A 117 15.22 -12.14 -3.05
C GLU A 117 15.21 -11.56 -1.63
N ASN A 118 14.45 -10.48 -1.41
CA ASN A 118 14.44 -9.76 -0.15
C ASN A 118 13.36 -10.31 0.80
N ARG A 119 13.37 -9.77 2.02
CA ARG A 119 12.28 -9.96 2.98
C ARG A 119 11.16 -8.98 2.66
N ILE A 120 9.95 -9.50 2.47
CA ILE A 120 8.77 -8.75 2.02
C ILE A 120 7.67 -8.89 3.07
N GLY A 121 7.18 -7.76 3.58
CA GLY A 121 6.08 -7.74 4.53
C GLY A 121 4.75 -7.92 3.82
N LEU A 122 3.88 -8.76 4.36
CA LEU A 122 2.52 -8.99 3.89
C LEU A 122 1.55 -8.29 4.84
N VAL A 123 0.60 -7.55 4.27
CA VAL A 123 -0.37 -6.76 5.04
C VAL A 123 -1.77 -6.94 4.47
N GLY A 124 -2.75 -7.13 5.35
CA GLY A 124 -4.15 -7.24 4.97
C GLY A 124 -4.57 -8.63 4.49
N PRO A 125 -5.77 -8.78 3.91
CA PRO A 125 -6.37 -10.09 3.60
C PRO A 125 -5.77 -10.74 2.34
N ILE A 126 -4.50 -11.14 2.40
CA ILE A 126 -3.88 -11.94 1.34
C ILE A 126 -4.42 -13.37 1.43
N SER A 127 -5.15 -13.80 0.41
CA SER A 127 -5.68 -15.16 0.35
C SER A 127 -4.56 -16.20 0.21
N PHE A 128 -4.83 -17.44 0.63
CA PHE A 128 -3.91 -18.56 0.46
C PHE A 128 -3.47 -18.72 -1.01
N LYS A 129 -4.38 -18.56 -1.97
CA LYS A 129 -4.07 -18.65 -3.40
C LYS A 129 -3.10 -17.54 -3.85
N GLN A 130 -3.30 -16.30 -3.39
CA GLN A 130 -2.41 -15.18 -3.70
C GLN A 130 -1.03 -15.40 -3.09
N TYR A 131 -0.97 -15.83 -1.82
CA TYR A 131 0.28 -16.17 -1.15
C TYR A 131 1.06 -17.27 -1.88
N GLU A 132 0.40 -18.37 -2.27
CA GLU A 132 1.02 -19.45 -3.04
C GLU A 132 1.53 -18.98 -4.41
N SER A 133 0.81 -18.06 -5.08
CA SER A 133 1.25 -17.47 -6.34
C SER A 133 2.52 -16.63 -6.16
N LEU A 134 2.53 -15.74 -5.15
CA LEU A 134 3.71 -14.94 -4.78
C LEU A 134 4.93 -15.82 -4.48
N ARG A 135 4.75 -16.90 -3.71
CA ARG A 135 5.84 -17.85 -3.39
C ARG A 135 6.39 -18.56 -4.62
N LYS A 136 5.54 -18.90 -5.60
CA LYS A 136 5.99 -19.55 -6.83
C LYS A 136 6.77 -18.59 -7.73
N MET A 137 6.33 -17.34 -7.81
CA MET A 137 6.97 -16.32 -8.65
C MET A 137 8.24 -15.73 -8.03
N LEU A 138 8.29 -15.62 -6.70
CA LEU A 138 9.39 -15.05 -5.94
C LEU A 138 9.94 -16.12 -4.97
N PRO A 139 10.48 -17.24 -5.46
CA PRO A 139 10.84 -18.38 -4.63
C PRO A 139 12.00 -18.10 -3.67
N ARG A 140 12.76 -17.03 -3.91
CA ARG A 140 13.88 -16.59 -3.07
C ARG A 140 13.49 -15.49 -2.07
N ALA A 141 12.29 -14.91 -2.19
CA ALA A 141 11.81 -13.92 -1.23
C ALA A 141 11.37 -14.59 0.07
N VAL A 142 11.55 -13.88 1.18
CA VAL A 142 11.04 -14.29 2.50
C VAL A 142 9.82 -13.45 2.83
N PHE A 143 8.66 -14.07 2.95
CA PHE A 143 7.43 -13.38 3.31
C PHE A 143 7.20 -13.40 4.83
N VAL A 144 6.83 -12.25 5.38
CA VAL A 144 6.57 -12.07 6.82
C VAL A 144 5.26 -11.33 7.01
N ASP A 145 4.39 -11.76 7.93
CA ASP A 145 3.21 -10.98 8.27
C ASP A 145 3.63 -9.68 8.98
N PHE A 146 3.17 -8.55 8.45
CA PHE A 146 3.42 -7.20 8.96
C PHE A 146 2.12 -6.47 9.31
N THR A 147 0.97 -7.15 9.22
CA THR A 147 -0.35 -6.57 9.54
C THR A 147 -0.39 -6.03 10.98
N PRO A 148 0.05 -6.78 12.02
CA PRO A 148 0.00 -6.29 13.40
C PRO A 148 0.80 -5.00 13.61
N GLN A 149 1.99 -4.90 13.02
CA GLN A 149 2.90 -3.77 13.15
C GLN A 149 2.29 -2.52 12.50
N LEU A 150 1.71 -2.65 11.30
CA LEU A 150 1.03 -1.52 10.66
C LEU A 150 -0.21 -1.08 11.45
N LEU A 151 -0.95 -2.00 12.07
CA LEU A 151 -2.07 -1.66 12.95
C LEU A 151 -1.61 -0.89 14.19
N GLN A 152 -0.49 -1.27 14.81
CA GLN A 152 0.08 -0.56 15.96
C GLN A 152 0.45 0.89 15.63
N LEU A 153 1.06 1.12 14.45
CA LEU A 153 1.40 2.48 14.00
C LEU A 153 0.18 3.40 13.88
N ARG A 154 -1.02 2.83 13.66
CA ARG A 154 -2.27 3.57 13.45
C ARG A 154 -3.04 3.85 14.74
N LEU A 155 -2.56 3.39 15.89
CA LEU A 155 -3.19 3.64 17.20
C LEU A 155 -2.96 5.07 17.69
N ILE A 156 -1.83 5.68 17.34
CA ILE A 156 -1.53 7.08 17.67
C ILE A 156 -2.04 7.95 16.52
N LYS A 157 -2.95 8.88 16.82
CA LYS A 157 -3.57 9.77 15.83
C LYS A 157 -2.78 11.04 15.65
N SER A 158 -2.60 11.46 14.40
CA SER A 158 -2.11 12.80 14.09
C SER A 158 -3.18 13.86 14.36
N GLU A 159 -2.79 15.14 14.39
CA GLU A 159 -3.75 16.25 14.51
C GLU A 159 -4.74 16.29 13.34
N GLU A 160 -4.36 15.82 12.15
CA GLU A 160 -5.28 15.78 11.00
C GLU A 160 -6.31 14.63 11.12
N GLU A 161 -6.03 13.59 11.91
CA GLU A 161 -6.92 12.45 12.14
C GLU A 161 -7.97 12.70 13.26
N ILE A 162 -7.86 13.77 14.04
CA ILE A 162 -8.72 14.12 15.19
C ILE A 162 -9.70 15.24 14.83
#